data_AF-A0A5J4SAZ7-F1
#
_entry.id   AF-A0A5J4SAZ7-F1
#
_cell.length_a   1.000
_cell.length_b   1.000
_cell.length_c   1.000
_cell.angle_alpha   90.00
_cell.angle_beta   90.00
_cell.angle_gamma   90.00
#
_symmetry.space_group_name_H-M   'P 1'
#
loop_
_entity.id
_entity.type
_entity.pdbx_description
1 polymer ?
#
loop_
_entity_poly.entity_id
_entity_poly.type
_entity_poly.pdbx_seq_one_letter_code
_entity_poly.pdbx_strand_id
1 'polypeptide(L)'
;MDIIKLSDVEDKIIELRGLKVILDSDISELYGVETKRINEAVSNNPDKFPKGYILETTESEATLLRSKISTLNNLSRGEHTKYPPKAFTEKGLYMLATILKSKKATQTTLAIVEAFANIRELSRTMAELSNTTDEFKQKTLMQKGGEIISALLDEDIKTSGTETTIELNFAVLKLKHTIKREKE
;
A
#
# COMPACT_ATOMS: atom_id res chain seq x y z
N MET A 1 4.75 9.21 -21.03
CA MET A 1 4.16 7.90 -20.66
C MET A 1 4.47 7.78 -19.18
N ASP A 2 3.47 8.09 -18.35
CA ASP A 2 3.70 8.22 -16.90
C ASP A 2 4.08 6.86 -16.34
N ILE A 3 5.31 6.77 -15.84
CA ILE A 3 5.84 5.58 -15.20
C ILE A 3 5.20 5.54 -13.82
N ILE A 4 4.44 4.48 -13.52
CA ILE A 4 3.90 4.23 -12.18
C ILE A 4 5.10 4.04 -11.26
N LYS A 5 5.24 4.90 -10.25
CA LYS A 5 6.28 4.79 -9.21
C LYS A 5 5.83 3.81 -8.14
N LEU A 6 6.78 3.35 -7.33
CA LEU A 6 6.48 2.46 -6.22
C LEU A 6 5.64 3.18 -5.15
N SER A 7 5.98 4.44 -4.88
CA SER A 7 5.27 5.34 -3.97
C SER A 7 3.80 5.50 -4.34
N ASP A 8 3.49 5.62 -5.63
CA ASP A 8 2.11 5.77 -6.13
C ASP A 8 1.23 4.58 -5.75
N VAL A 9 1.81 3.40 -5.65
CA VAL A 9 1.10 2.19 -5.24
C VAL A 9 1.01 2.10 -3.73
N GLU A 10 2.10 2.41 -3.03
CA GLU A 10 2.15 2.38 -1.57
C GLU A 10 1.05 3.24 -0.95
N ASP A 11 0.88 4.47 -1.44
CA ASP A 11 -0.14 5.43 -0.96
C ASP A 11 -1.57 4.89 -1.07
N LYS A 12 -1.79 3.89 -1.92
CA LYS A 12 -3.09 3.25 -2.15
C LYS A 12 -3.28 1.97 -1.34
N ILE A 13 -2.25 1.46 -0.69
CA ILE A 13 -2.34 0.28 0.16
C ILE A 13 -2.89 0.72 1.53
N ILE A 14 -4.05 0.19 1.87
CA ILE A 14 -4.70 0.41 3.17
C ILE A 14 -4.82 -0.90 3.94
N GLU A 15 -5.04 -0.78 5.25
CA GLU A 15 -5.33 -1.92 6.09
C GLU A 15 -6.85 -2.04 6.33
N LEU A 16 -7.41 -3.19 5.96
CA LEU A 16 -8.81 -3.52 6.17
C LEU A 16 -8.88 -4.88 6.88
N ARG A 17 -9.38 -4.87 8.13
CA ARG A 17 -9.50 -6.07 8.98
C ARG A 17 -8.18 -6.84 9.12
N GLY A 18 -7.07 -6.12 9.28
CA GLY A 18 -5.72 -6.71 9.41
C GLY A 18 -5.11 -7.19 8.09
N LEU A 19 -5.77 -6.95 6.95
CA LEU A 19 -5.26 -7.31 5.62
C LEU A 19 -4.89 -6.05 4.83
N LYS A 20 -3.73 -6.09 4.19
CA LYS A 20 -3.31 -5.05 3.23
C LYS A 20 -4.09 -5.22 1.94
N VAL A 21 -4.81 -4.17 1.54
CA VAL A 21 -5.71 -4.16 0.39
C VAL A 21 -5.59 -2.87 -0.41
N ILE A 22 -6.00 -2.91 -1.68
CA ILE A 22 -6.18 -1.74 -2.54
C ILE A 22 -7.64 -1.70 -3.01
N LEU A 23 -8.27 -0.51 -3.01
CA LEU A 23 -9.64 -0.35 -3.47
C LEU A 23 -9.74 -0.38 -5.00
N ASP A 24 -10.88 -0.82 -5.52
CA ASP A 24 -11.17 -0.86 -6.96
C ASP A 24 -11.09 0.51 -7.65
N SER A 25 -11.38 1.60 -6.94
CA SER A 25 -11.16 2.98 -7.39
C SER A 25 -9.67 3.31 -7.60
N ASP A 26 -8.82 2.92 -6.65
CA ASP A 26 -7.39 3.19 -6.73
C ASP A 26 -6.71 2.29 -7.76
N ILE A 27 -7.13 1.03 -7.86
CA ILE A 27 -6.70 0.14 -8.94
C ILE A 27 -7.08 0.73 -10.30
N SER A 28 -8.28 1.30 -10.43
CA SER A 28 -8.74 1.98 -11.65
C SER A 28 -7.79 3.11 -12.07
N GLU A 29 -7.43 3.97 -11.12
CA GLU A 29 -6.46 5.06 -11.33
C GLU A 29 -5.08 4.54 -11.76
N LEU A 30 -4.55 3.58 -11.00
CA LEU A 30 -3.23 2.99 -11.23
C LEU A 30 -3.15 2.23 -12.56
N TYR A 31 -4.19 1.47 -12.94
CA TYR A 31 -4.22 0.72 -14.20
C TYR A 31 -4.63 1.59 -15.40
N GLY A 32 -5.22 2.76 -15.16
CA GLY A 32 -5.82 3.61 -16.18
C GLY A 32 -7.00 2.96 -16.88
N VAL A 33 -7.84 2.25 -16.13
CA VAL A 33 -9.07 1.60 -16.63
C VAL A 33 -10.22 1.95 -15.71
N GLU A 34 -11.45 1.98 -16.22
CA GLU A 34 -12.62 2.26 -15.37
C GLU A 34 -12.79 1.20 -14.27
N THR A 35 -13.22 1.63 -13.07
CA THR A 35 -13.59 0.73 -11.96
C THR A 35 -14.63 -0.32 -12.38
N LYS A 36 -15.54 0.06 -13.28
CA LYS A 36 -16.51 -0.88 -13.87
C LYS A 36 -15.82 -2.04 -14.58
N ARG A 37 -14.74 -1.78 -15.32
CA ARG A 37 -14.00 -2.80 -16.07
C ARG A 37 -13.29 -3.80 -15.16
N ILE A 38 -12.75 -3.32 -14.03
CA ILE A 38 -12.18 -4.16 -12.98
C ILE A 38 -13.27 -5.07 -12.40
N ASN A 39 -14.42 -4.50 -12.08
CA ASN A 39 -15.54 -5.26 -11.53
C ASN A 39 -16.10 -6.30 -12.50
N GLU A 40 -16.20 -5.97 -13.80
CA GLU A 40 -16.55 -6.93 -14.86
C GLU A 40 -15.51 -8.06 -14.97
N ALA A 41 -14.22 -7.75 -14.87
CA ALA A 41 -13.15 -8.75 -14.92
C ALA A 41 -13.30 -9.77 -13.78
N VAL A 42 -13.68 -9.32 -12.58
CA VAL A 42 -13.98 -10.20 -11.45
C VAL A 42 -15.23 -11.03 -11.70
N SER A 43 -16.34 -10.39 -12.07
CA SER A 43 -17.63 -11.06 -12.27
C SER A 43 -17.59 -12.11 -13.39
N ASN A 44 -16.78 -11.89 -14.42
CA ASN A 44 -16.62 -12.84 -15.54
C ASN A 44 -15.65 -13.99 -15.25
N ASN A 45 -14.87 -13.94 -14.16
CA ASN A 45 -13.86 -14.95 -13.83
C ASN A 45 -13.98 -15.39 -12.35
N PRO A 46 -15.17 -15.86 -11.89
CA PRO A 46 -15.39 -16.16 -10.47
C PRO A 46 -14.46 -17.27 -9.93
N ASP A 47 -14.06 -18.20 -10.78
CA ASP A 47 -13.11 -19.28 -10.48
C ASP A 47 -11.71 -18.77 -10.07
N LYS A 48 -11.31 -17.60 -10.58
CA LYS A 48 -10.03 -16.96 -10.24
C LYS A 48 -10.06 -16.20 -8.93
N PHE A 49 -11.24 -15.87 -8.39
CA PHE A 49 -11.37 -15.06 -7.17
C PHE A 49 -12.06 -15.86 -6.05
N PRO A 50 -11.38 -16.88 -5.48
CA PRO A 50 -11.94 -17.60 -4.34
C PRO A 50 -12.05 -16.69 -3.11
N LYS A 51 -12.79 -17.18 -2.10
CA LYS A 51 -13.04 -16.43 -0.86
C LYS A 51 -11.74 -15.88 -0.25
N GLY A 52 -11.75 -14.58 0.07
CA GLY A 52 -10.61 -13.87 0.67
C GLY A 52 -9.69 -13.15 -0.34
N TYR A 53 -9.91 -13.28 -1.64
CA TYR A 53 -9.17 -12.51 -2.65
C TYR A 53 -9.71 -11.08 -2.78
N ILE A 54 -11.01 -10.95 -2.58
CA ILE A 54 -11.73 -9.68 -2.58
C ILE A 54 -12.53 -9.62 -1.29
N LEU A 55 -12.48 -8.46 -0.64
CA LEU A 55 -13.25 -8.13 0.54
C LEU A 55 -14.31 -7.11 0.13
N GLU A 56 -15.56 -7.39 0.49
CA GLU A 56 -16.63 -6.41 0.43
C GLU A 56 -16.56 -5.53 1.68
N THR A 57 -16.46 -4.22 1.49
CA THR A 57 -16.49 -3.26 2.59
C THR A 57 -17.90 -3.14 3.13
N THR A 58 -18.06 -3.13 4.45
CA THR A 58 -19.31 -2.76 5.11
C THR A 58 -19.62 -1.28 4.89
N GLU A 59 -20.87 -0.85 5.11
CA GLU A 59 -21.24 0.57 5.00
C GLU A 59 -20.40 1.47 5.92
N SER A 60 -20.12 1.01 7.15
CA SER A 60 -19.27 1.71 8.10
C SER A 60 -17.84 1.86 7.59
N GLU A 61 -17.25 0.78 7.07
CA GLU A 61 -15.91 0.82 6.46
C GLU A 61 -15.88 1.71 5.23
N ALA A 62 -16.88 1.60 4.35
CA ALA A 62 -16.99 2.44 3.17
C ALA A 62 -17.07 3.93 3.52
N THR A 63 -17.79 4.29 4.59
CA THR A 63 -17.89 5.68 5.06
C THR A 63 -16.55 6.21 5.57
N LEU A 64 -15.80 5.39 6.34
CA LEU A 64 -14.46 5.74 6.82
C LEU A 64 -13.43 5.85 5.68
N LEU A 65 -13.55 5.00 4.67
CA LEU A 65 -12.68 5.04 3.49
C LEU A 65 -12.96 6.28 2.64
N ARG A 66 -14.24 6.66 2.51
CA ARG A 66 -14.63 7.91 1.83
C ARG A 66 -14.10 9.15 2.52
N SER A 67 -14.07 9.18 3.86
CA SER A 67 -13.57 10.35 4.60
C SER A 67 -12.04 10.51 4.56
N LYS A 68 -11.30 9.41 4.30
CA LYS A 68 -9.84 9.46 4.04
C LYS A 68 -9.49 9.90 2.62
N ILE A 69 -10.43 9.77 1.67
CA ILE A 69 -10.26 10.18 0.28
C ILE A 69 -10.67 11.65 0.16
N SER A 70 -9.69 12.56 0.25
CA SER A 70 -9.90 14.03 0.14
C SER A 70 -10.58 14.46 -1.18
N THR A 71 -10.56 13.61 -2.21
CA THR A 71 -11.10 13.90 -3.55
C THR A 71 -12.63 13.81 -3.68
N LEU A 72 -13.37 13.37 -2.65
CA LEU A 72 -14.84 13.29 -2.71
C LEU A 72 -15.57 14.60 -2.35
N ASN A 73 -14.85 15.67 -2.04
CA ASN A 73 -15.48 16.96 -1.70
C ASN A 73 -15.89 17.81 -2.92
N ASN A 74 -15.50 17.45 -4.15
CA ASN A 74 -15.60 18.38 -5.30
C ASN A 74 -16.37 17.88 -6.53
N LEU A 75 -17.15 16.80 -6.46
CA LEU A 75 -17.98 16.38 -7.58
C LEU A 75 -19.36 15.97 -7.09
N SER A 76 -20.35 16.83 -7.40
CA SER A 76 -21.80 16.68 -7.19
C SER A 76 -22.43 15.47 -7.91
N ARG A 77 -21.65 14.42 -8.20
CA ARG A 77 -22.01 13.24 -8.99
C ARG A 77 -21.26 12.01 -8.47
N GLY A 78 -21.59 11.55 -7.25
CA GLY A 78 -20.91 10.40 -6.65
C GLY A 78 -21.20 10.15 -5.17
N GLU A 79 -21.91 11.07 -4.52
CA GLU A 79 -22.29 11.02 -3.10
C GLU A 79 -23.03 9.71 -2.71
N HIS A 80 -23.68 9.07 -3.70
CA HIS A 80 -24.35 7.78 -3.55
C HIS A 80 -23.79 6.76 -4.54
N THR A 81 -22.56 6.27 -4.35
CA THR A 81 -22.14 5.05 -5.05
C THR A 81 -23.09 3.93 -4.64
N LYS A 82 -23.88 3.41 -5.58
CA LYS A 82 -24.93 2.40 -5.33
C LYS A 82 -24.39 1.09 -4.74
N TYR A 83 -23.08 0.87 -4.82
CA TYR A 83 -22.41 -0.34 -4.35
C TYR A 83 -21.21 0.02 -3.47
N PRO A 84 -20.97 -0.74 -2.39
CA PRO A 84 -19.76 -0.58 -1.60
C PRO A 84 -18.52 -0.86 -2.46
N PRO A 85 -17.42 -0.11 -2.25
CA PRO A 85 -16.18 -0.37 -2.97
C PRO A 85 -15.66 -1.78 -2.67
N LYS A 86 -15.05 -2.42 -3.67
CA LYS A 86 -14.37 -3.71 -3.47
C LYS A 86 -12.92 -3.47 -3.09
N ALA A 87 -12.46 -4.19 -2.07
CA ALA A 87 -11.07 -4.15 -1.62
C ALA A 87 -10.35 -5.43 -2.06
N PHE A 88 -9.26 -5.28 -2.79
CA PHE A 88 -8.48 -6.41 -3.32
C PHE A 88 -7.28 -6.67 -2.44
N THR A 89 -7.12 -7.91 -1.98
CA THR A 89 -5.90 -8.34 -1.30
C THR A 89 -4.76 -8.50 -2.31
N GLU A 90 -3.53 -8.65 -1.84
CA GLU A 90 -2.36 -8.99 -2.67
C GLU A 90 -2.67 -10.13 -3.66
N LYS A 91 -3.32 -11.20 -3.17
CA LYS A 91 -3.71 -12.35 -4.00
C LYS A 91 -4.78 -11.98 -5.04
N GLY A 92 -5.74 -11.16 -4.67
CA GLY A 92 -6.75 -10.62 -5.59
C GLY A 92 -6.12 -9.78 -6.71
N LEU A 93 -5.15 -8.93 -6.37
CA LEU A 93 -4.40 -8.13 -7.33
C LEU A 93 -3.61 -9.00 -8.31
N TYR A 94 -2.99 -10.09 -7.82
CA TYR A 94 -2.31 -11.06 -8.68
C TYR A 94 -3.25 -11.73 -9.68
N MET A 95 -4.46 -12.08 -9.26
CA MET A 95 -5.46 -12.66 -10.16
C MET A 95 -5.94 -11.64 -11.20
N LEU A 96 -6.16 -10.40 -10.77
CA LEU A 96 -6.53 -9.30 -11.67
C LEU A 96 -5.46 -9.06 -12.74
N ALA A 97 -4.19 -9.14 -12.38
CA ALA A 97 -3.06 -9.03 -13.31
C ALA A 97 -3.02 -10.16 -14.35
N THR A 98 -3.64 -11.31 -14.09
CA THR A 98 -3.79 -12.37 -15.11
C THR A 98 -4.86 -12.06 -16.15
N ILE A 99 -5.72 -11.06 -15.90
CA ILE A 99 -6.87 -10.71 -16.74
C ILE A 99 -6.63 -9.37 -17.45
N LEU A 100 -6.16 -8.35 -16.72
CA LEU A 100 -5.85 -7.03 -17.28
C LEU A 100 -4.42 -7.00 -17.84
N LYS A 101 -4.29 -6.92 -19.17
CA LYS A 101 -3.02 -7.11 -19.89
C LYS A 101 -2.53 -5.89 -20.68
N SER A 102 -3.07 -4.70 -20.44
CA SER A 102 -2.52 -3.49 -21.08
C SER A 102 -1.08 -3.23 -20.63
N LYS A 103 -0.31 -2.47 -21.43
CA LYS A 103 1.07 -2.10 -21.06
C LYS A 103 1.12 -1.37 -19.72
N LYS A 104 0.19 -0.44 -19.49
CA LYS A 104 0.03 0.26 -18.20
C LYS A 104 -0.31 -0.73 -17.08
N ALA A 105 -1.33 -1.57 -17.25
CA ALA A 105 -1.72 -2.61 -16.28
C ALA A 105 -0.56 -3.53 -15.87
N THR A 106 0.28 -3.91 -16.84
CA THR A 106 1.45 -4.75 -16.59
C THR A 106 2.49 -4.02 -15.73
N GLN A 107 2.79 -2.76 -16.06
CA GLN A 107 3.72 -1.94 -15.27
C GLN A 107 3.19 -1.70 -13.85
N THR A 108 1.91 -1.38 -13.72
CA THR A 108 1.22 -1.25 -12.43
C THR A 108 1.28 -2.53 -11.62
N THR A 109 1.06 -3.69 -12.25
CA THR A 109 1.17 -4.99 -11.58
C THR A 109 2.57 -5.19 -10.99
N LEU A 110 3.61 -4.88 -11.76
CA LEU A 110 4.99 -5.02 -11.29
C LEU A 110 5.23 -4.09 -10.09
N ALA A 111 4.81 -2.83 -10.16
CA ALA A 111 4.90 -1.91 -9.03
C ALA A 111 4.14 -2.41 -7.79
N ILE A 112 2.95 -3.00 -7.96
CA ILE A 112 2.21 -3.66 -6.87
C ILE A 112 3.01 -4.82 -6.27
N VAL A 113 3.56 -5.70 -7.10
CA VAL A 113 4.36 -6.84 -6.62
C VAL A 113 5.55 -6.34 -5.78
N GLU A 114 6.30 -5.37 -6.28
CA GLU A 114 7.46 -4.80 -5.58
C GLU A 114 7.04 -4.11 -4.28
N ALA A 115 5.93 -3.37 -4.26
CA ALA A 115 5.48 -2.65 -3.07
C ALA A 115 5.13 -3.63 -1.94
N PHE A 116 4.34 -4.67 -2.26
CA PHE A 116 4.00 -5.71 -1.27
C PHE A 116 5.22 -6.53 -0.84
N ALA A 117 6.21 -6.75 -1.72
CA ALA A 117 7.46 -7.41 -1.36
C ALA A 117 8.28 -6.59 -0.36
N ASN A 118 8.53 -5.32 -0.68
CA ASN A 118 9.27 -4.38 0.17
C ASN A 118 8.60 -4.20 1.54
N ILE A 119 7.27 -4.07 1.56
CA ILE A 119 6.49 -4.00 2.79
C ILE A 119 6.70 -5.24 3.67
N ARG A 120 6.67 -6.44 3.08
CA ARG A 120 6.89 -7.70 3.81
C ARG A 120 8.31 -7.78 4.35
N GLU A 121 9.30 -7.33 3.57
CA GLU A 121 10.69 -7.32 3.98
C GLU A 121 10.95 -6.31 5.09
N LEU A 122 10.38 -5.10 5.01
CA LEU A 122 10.45 -4.10 6.06
C LEU A 122 9.85 -4.64 7.36
N SER A 123 8.67 -5.26 7.29
CA SER A 123 8.01 -5.85 8.45
C SER A 123 8.87 -6.92 9.12
N ARG A 124 9.56 -7.77 8.34
CA ARG A 124 10.50 -8.78 8.85
C ARG A 124 11.73 -8.14 9.49
N THR A 125 12.32 -7.15 8.81
CA THR A 125 13.50 -6.43 9.28
C THR A 125 13.23 -5.74 10.62
N MET A 126 12.05 -5.13 10.77
CA MET A 126 11.63 -4.48 12.02
C MET A 126 11.34 -5.49 13.14
N ALA A 127 10.72 -6.62 12.82
CA ALA A 127 10.52 -7.71 13.79
C ALA A 127 11.85 -8.27 14.29
N GLU A 128 12.84 -8.43 13.41
CA GLU A 128 14.18 -8.88 13.78
C GLU A 128 14.91 -7.82 14.63
N LEU A 129 14.83 -6.54 14.25
CA LEU A 129 15.42 -5.43 14.98
C LEU A 129 14.89 -5.33 16.42
N SER A 130 13.59 -5.57 16.60
CA SER A 130 12.95 -5.51 17.93
C SER A 130 13.37 -6.65 18.86
N ASN A 131 13.86 -7.77 18.30
CA ASN A 131 14.22 -8.96 19.06
C ASN A 131 15.74 -9.13 19.26
N THR A 132 16.56 -8.35 18.55
CA THR A 132 18.03 -8.44 18.65
C THR A 132 18.58 -7.46 19.68
N THR A 133 19.47 -7.95 20.55
CA THR A 133 20.22 -7.14 21.53
C THR A 133 21.65 -6.82 21.08
N ASP A 134 22.06 -7.35 19.93
CA ASP A 134 23.39 -7.16 19.34
C ASP A 134 23.43 -5.83 18.56
N GLU A 135 24.22 -4.87 19.06
CA GLU A 135 24.37 -3.53 18.46
C GLU A 135 24.81 -3.55 16.99
N PHE A 136 25.68 -4.49 16.60
CA PHE A 136 26.14 -4.60 15.22
C PHE A 136 25.01 -5.05 14.30
N LYS A 137 24.20 -6.02 14.75
CA LYS A 137 22.99 -6.45 14.03
C LYS A 137 21.94 -5.34 13.99
N GLN A 138 21.75 -4.60 15.07
CA GLN A 138 20.82 -3.46 15.08
C GLN A 138 21.20 -2.44 14.01
N LYS A 139 22.48 -2.03 13.95
CA LYS A 139 22.97 -1.09 12.95
C LYS A 139 22.73 -1.59 11.52
N THR A 140 23.00 -2.87 11.26
CA THR A 140 22.81 -3.49 9.95
C THR A 140 21.32 -3.52 9.55
N LEU A 141 20.44 -3.92 10.47
CA LEU A 141 18.99 -3.98 10.23
C LEU A 141 18.39 -2.58 10.05
N MET A 142 18.92 -1.56 10.75
CA MET A 142 18.51 -0.17 10.55
C MET A 142 18.91 0.35 9.16
N GLN A 143 20.12 0.04 8.70
CA GLN A 143 20.56 0.39 7.34
C GLN A 143 19.65 -0.26 6.29
N LYS A 144 19.42 -1.57 6.43
CA LYS A 144 18.52 -2.32 5.56
C LYS A 144 17.09 -1.77 5.57
N GLY A 145 16.56 -1.42 6.75
CA GLY A 145 15.26 -0.78 6.88
C GLY A 145 15.19 0.56 6.15
N GLY A 146 16.24 1.38 6.27
CA GLY A 146 16.34 2.66 5.57
C GLY A 146 16.36 2.53 4.05
N GLU A 147 17.09 1.55 3.51
CA GLU A 147 17.10 1.25 2.06
C GLU A 147 15.72 0.88 1.54
N ILE A 148 14.98 0.04 2.26
CA ILE A 148 13.62 -0.39 1.87
C ILE A 148 12.65 0.80 1.90
N ILE A 149 12.73 1.66 2.93
CA ILE A 149 11.87 2.85 3.02
C ILE A 149 12.20 3.85 1.90
N SER A 150 13.48 4.04 1.59
CA SER A 150 13.91 4.91 0.48
C SER A 150 13.36 4.42 -0.86
N ALA A 151 13.37 3.10 -1.10
CA ALA A 151 12.77 2.52 -2.29
C ALA A 151 11.24 2.69 -2.35
N LEU A 152 10.55 2.62 -1.21
CA LEU A 152 9.10 2.80 -1.13
C LEU A 152 8.67 4.25 -1.37
N LEU A 153 9.35 5.21 -0.73
CA LEU A 153 8.95 6.61 -0.76
C LEU A 153 9.55 7.41 -1.91
N ASP A 154 10.42 6.82 -2.73
CA ASP A 154 11.22 7.56 -3.73
C ASP A 154 12.00 8.75 -3.11
N GLU A 155 12.25 8.70 -1.79
CA GLU A 155 12.98 9.72 -1.04
C GLU A 155 14.41 9.23 -0.73
N ASP A 156 15.41 10.06 -1.02
CA ASP A 156 16.73 9.92 -0.42
C ASP A 156 16.58 10.19 1.08
N ILE A 157 16.49 9.15 1.91
CA ILE A 157 16.60 9.30 3.37
C ILE A 157 18.05 9.66 3.69
N LYS A 158 18.39 10.94 3.53
CA LYS A 158 19.65 11.48 4.01
C LYS A 158 19.54 11.53 5.53
N THR A 159 20.28 10.65 6.20
CA THR A 159 20.52 10.70 7.64
C THR A 159 21.37 11.93 7.97
N SER A 160 20.78 13.12 7.84
CA SER A 160 21.40 14.40 8.16
C SER A 160 20.40 15.23 8.95
N GLY A 161 20.54 15.21 10.28
CA GLY A 161 19.76 16.05 11.18
C GLY A 161 18.83 15.29 12.11
N THR A 162 18.56 15.92 13.24
CA THR A 162 18.33 15.34 14.57
C THR A 162 16.99 14.66 14.83
N GLU A 163 16.10 14.47 13.86
CA GLU A 163 14.86 13.70 13.99
C GLU A 163 14.21 13.56 12.61
N THR A 164 13.94 12.34 12.13
CA THR A 164 13.15 12.08 10.91
C THR A 164 11.93 11.27 11.32
N THR A 165 10.74 11.87 11.22
CA THR A 165 9.47 11.18 11.46
C THR A 165 8.86 10.83 10.11
N ILE A 166 8.84 9.54 9.77
CA ILE A 166 8.17 9.03 8.58
C ILE A 166 6.84 8.43 9.05
N GLU A 167 5.74 9.11 8.79
CA GLU A 167 4.40 8.61 9.09
C GLU A 167 3.91 7.71 7.95
N LEU A 168 4.18 6.42 8.07
CA LEU A 168 3.58 5.40 7.21
C LEU A 168 2.23 5.01 7.84
N ASN A 169 1.12 5.29 7.16
CA ASN A 169 -0.24 4.95 7.61
C ASN A 169 -0.56 3.43 7.51
N PHE A 170 0.40 2.58 7.84
CA PHE A 170 0.15 1.21 8.29
C PHE A 170 -0.05 1.30 9.80
N ALA A 171 -1.12 0.72 10.35
CA ALA A 171 -1.55 0.93 11.74
C ALA A 171 -0.57 0.42 12.83
N VAL A 172 0.73 0.24 12.54
CA VAL A 172 1.70 -0.44 13.40
C VAL A 172 3.03 0.31 13.58
N LEU A 173 3.37 1.39 12.86
CA LEU A 173 4.71 1.99 13.02
C LEU A 173 4.70 3.51 13.16
N LYS A 174 4.63 3.99 14.41
CA LYS A 174 5.18 5.29 14.81
C LYS A 174 6.64 5.09 15.21
N LEU A 175 7.57 5.30 14.30
CA LEU A 175 9.00 5.36 14.62
C LEU A 175 9.30 6.69 15.30
N LYS A 176 9.41 6.69 16.64
CA LYS A 176 9.97 7.81 17.41
C LYS A 176 11.34 7.41 17.93
N HIS A 177 12.39 7.80 17.23
CA HIS A 177 13.77 7.60 17.68
C HIS A 177 14.31 8.90 18.27
N THR A 178 14.58 8.91 19.57
CA THR A 178 15.13 10.08 20.28
C THR A 178 16.57 9.75 20.69
N ILE A 179 17.56 10.33 20.01
CA ILE A 179 18.97 10.22 20.41
C ILE A 179 19.30 11.37 21.36
N LYS A 180 19.60 11.06 22.62
CA LYS A 180 20.18 12.03 23.56
C LYS A 180 21.69 12.08 23.30
N ARG A 181 22.20 13.25 22.93
CA ARG A 181 23.64 13.55 23.03
C ARG A 181 24.00 13.76 24.49
N GLU A 182 24.89 12.95 25.04
CA GLU A 182 25.72 13.39 26.16
C GLU A 182 26.68 14.45 25.59
N LYS A 183 26.64 15.65 26.18
CA LYS A 183 27.63 16.69 25.89
C LYS A 183 28.89 16.33 26.66
N GLU A 184 29.97 16.04 25.94
CA GLU A 184 31.33 16.27 26.45
C GLU A 184 31.56 17.76 26.70
#